data_AF-A0AAU7NXL1-F1
#
_entry.id   AF-A0AAU7NXL1-F1
#
_cell.length_a   1.000
_cell.length_b   1.000
_cell.length_c   1.000
_cell.angle_alpha   90.00
_cell.angle_beta   90.00
_cell.angle_gamma   90.00
#
_symmetry.space_group_name_H-M   'P 1'
#
loop_
_entity.id
_entity.type
_entity.pdbx_description
1 polymer ?
#
loop_
_entity_poly.entity_id
_entity_poly.type
_entity_poly.pdbx_seq_one_letter_code
_entity_poly.pdbx_strand_id
1 'polypeptide(L)'
;MEFYLCIAFLNWPKKVGLSRSTLLYYEKQGVLHGTRQTNGYRLYLDKDVQRLYLLQQLQAGGLTLKECKACLGSKVERAVLKKRLQQLDEDIAQKQQARDLLAALLGEGLLRPWHQQTDKLAPDAHLDWLKQQGFNEKQALHLNWLSKDMNEHDQYVADFMTVYQPLERWGPGTEEDSLKALQLLPTTPTKAVDIGCGKGFSTTLLAQHTQARVIAVDNELNALSQLAQRLTEQGLAERVTTQCASMAELPFAPKSFDLIWAEGSAYIMGVKNALTQWRPLLQNRGCLVLSDLVWLTNTSSQAALDFWRQEYPDIQTVATRISQMEKAGYVVLSHFTLSEQAWLDYYLPLKARVAALQNSLPNSAALQDLAREVALYEQYLGEFGYEMFVLQVMEDQALDELSRIDQELG
;
A
#
# COMPACT_ATOMS: atom_id res chain seq x y z
N MET A 1 71.39 -35.63 -24.35
CA MET A 1 70.58 -34.58 -25.01
C MET A 1 69.74 -33.93 -23.92
N GLU A 2 70.41 -33.15 -23.08
CA GLU A 2 69.84 -32.36 -21.98
C GLU A 2 69.43 -30.99 -22.51
N PHE A 3 68.20 -30.85 -23.01
CA PHE A 3 67.68 -29.58 -23.51
C PHE A 3 66.22 -29.33 -23.09
N TYR A 4 65.87 -29.69 -21.86
CA TYR A 4 64.65 -29.24 -21.22
C TYR A 4 64.99 -28.78 -19.81
N LEU A 5 64.61 -27.54 -19.47
CA LEU A 5 64.69 -26.84 -18.18
C LEU A 5 65.67 -25.66 -18.15
N CYS A 6 65.20 -24.50 -18.61
CA CYS A 6 65.46 -23.21 -17.93
C CYS A 6 64.59 -22.06 -18.48
N ILE A 7 63.29 -22.27 -18.70
CA ILE A 7 62.35 -21.14 -18.82
C ILE A 7 61.88 -20.83 -17.40
N ALA A 8 62.80 -20.26 -16.62
CA ALA A 8 62.59 -19.83 -15.25
C ALA A 8 61.73 -18.57 -15.22
N PHE A 9 60.60 -18.61 -14.50
CA PHE A 9 59.88 -17.52 -13.83
C PHE A 9 59.38 -16.28 -14.62
N LEU A 10 60.05 -15.79 -15.66
CA LEU A 10 59.85 -14.42 -16.17
C LEU A 10 58.53 -14.22 -16.94
N ASN A 11 57.95 -15.28 -17.51
CA ASN A 11 56.74 -15.17 -18.36
C ASN A 11 55.47 -15.74 -17.74
N TRP A 12 55.55 -16.38 -16.58
CA TRP A 12 54.40 -17.07 -16.02
C TRP A 12 53.35 -16.16 -15.37
N PRO A 13 53.74 -15.14 -14.56
CA PRO A 13 52.82 -14.09 -14.11
C PRO A 13 52.02 -13.45 -15.25
N LYS A 14 52.67 -13.27 -16.42
CA LYS A 14 52.05 -12.74 -17.64
C LYS A 14 51.13 -13.73 -18.34
N LYS A 15 51.42 -15.04 -18.29
CA LYS A 15 50.58 -16.10 -18.89
C LYS A 15 49.29 -16.38 -18.12
N VAL A 16 49.35 -16.42 -16.78
CA VAL A 16 48.16 -16.66 -15.93
C VAL A 16 47.52 -15.37 -15.41
N GLY A 17 48.11 -14.20 -15.70
CA GLY A 17 47.59 -12.89 -15.27
C GLY A 17 47.64 -12.66 -13.75
N LEU A 18 48.51 -13.36 -13.02
CA LEU A 18 48.63 -13.27 -11.56
C LEU A 18 49.94 -12.62 -11.14
N SER A 19 49.89 -11.82 -10.07
CA SER A 19 51.09 -11.21 -9.50
C SER A 19 52.01 -12.27 -8.84
N ARG A 20 53.30 -11.94 -8.73
CA ARG A 20 54.28 -12.79 -8.04
C ARG A 20 53.90 -13.06 -6.58
N SER A 21 53.32 -12.07 -5.89
CA SER A 21 52.85 -12.22 -4.50
C SER A 21 51.68 -13.19 -4.39
N THR A 22 50.75 -13.18 -5.35
CA THR A 22 49.63 -14.15 -5.38
C THR A 22 50.11 -15.58 -5.62
N LEU A 23 51.09 -15.78 -6.51
CA LEU A 23 51.69 -17.11 -6.74
C LEU A 23 52.38 -17.66 -5.49
N LEU A 24 53.14 -16.82 -4.77
CA LEU A 24 53.78 -17.21 -3.51
C LEU A 24 52.76 -17.47 -2.40
N TYR A 25 51.66 -16.71 -2.37
CA TYR A 25 50.56 -16.95 -1.45
C TYR A 25 49.88 -18.31 -1.74
N TYR A 26 49.59 -18.62 -3.00
CA TYR A 26 48.99 -19.90 -3.40
C TYR A 26 49.92 -21.09 -3.11
N GLU A 27 51.22 -20.92 -3.29
CA GLU A 27 52.20 -21.91 -2.86
C GLU A 27 52.22 -22.08 -1.32
N LYS A 28 52.19 -20.99 -0.55
CA LYS A 28 52.07 -21.06 0.93
C LYS A 28 50.78 -21.76 1.37
N GLN A 29 49.69 -21.59 0.63
CA GLN A 29 48.42 -22.26 0.87
C GLN A 29 48.39 -23.71 0.34
N GLY A 30 49.47 -24.20 -0.26
CA GLY A 30 49.59 -25.58 -0.76
C GLY A 30 48.77 -25.86 -2.03
N VAL A 31 48.40 -24.82 -2.77
CA VAL A 31 47.69 -24.93 -4.06
C VAL A 31 48.67 -25.32 -5.18
N LEU A 32 49.89 -24.78 -5.11
CA LEU A 32 50.99 -25.00 -6.05
C LEU A 32 52.19 -25.59 -5.31
N HIS A 33 53.02 -26.36 -6.01
CA HIS A 33 54.22 -26.96 -5.43
C HIS A 33 55.43 -26.61 -6.30
N GLY A 34 56.13 -25.52 -5.96
CA GLY A 34 57.34 -25.10 -6.65
C GLY A 34 58.57 -25.81 -6.07
N THR A 35 59.40 -26.40 -6.92
CA THR A 35 60.69 -26.96 -6.49
C THR A 35 61.76 -25.87 -6.57
N ARG A 36 62.46 -25.61 -5.46
CA ARG A 36 63.54 -24.62 -5.45
C ARG A 36 64.76 -25.19 -6.15
N GLN A 37 65.23 -24.50 -7.18
CA GLN A 37 66.45 -24.82 -7.90
C GLN A 37 67.68 -24.25 -7.18
N THR A 38 68.86 -24.78 -7.51
CA THR A 38 70.17 -24.37 -6.98
C THR A 38 70.49 -22.89 -7.24
N ASN A 39 69.91 -22.31 -8.30
CA ASN A 39 70.00 -20.88 -8.64
C ASN A 39 69.03 -19.98 -7.85
N GLY A 40 68.28 -20.53 -6.89
CA GLY A 40 67.34 -19.79 -6.04
C GLY A 40 65.96 -19.55 -6.65
N TYR A 41 65.75 -19.86 -7.93
CA TYR A 41 64.43 -19.78 -8.59
C TYR A 41 63.55 -20.98 -8.21
N ARG A 42 62.23 -20.80 -8.28
CA ARG A 42 61.29 -21.93 -8.16
C ARG A 42 60.95 -22.44 -9.57
N LEU A 43 60.90 -23.75 -9.73
CA LEU A 43 60.42 -24.39 -10.94
C LEU A 43 59.01 -24.92 -10.66
N TYR A 44 58.09 -24.59 -11.55
CA TYR A 44 56.74 -25.15 -11.56
C TYR A 44 56.50 -25.86 -12.89
N LEU A 45 55.71 -26.91 -12.85
CA LEU A 45 55.44 -27.78 -14.00
C LEU A 45 54.20 -27.29 -14.75
N ASP A 46 54.02 -27.74 -16.00
CA ASP A 46 52.83 -27.40 -16.81
C ASP A 46 51.51 -27.79 -16.10
N LYS A 47 51.52 -28.85 -15.28
CA LYS A 47 50.38 -29.25 -14.45
C LYS A 47 49.98 -28.17 -13.44
N ASP A 48 50.94 -27.42 -12.90
CA ASP A 48 50.69 -26.35 -11.93
C ASP A 48 50.03 -25.16 -12.64
N VAL A 49 50.33 -24.97 -13.93
CA VAL A 49 49.71 -23.93 -14.78
C VAL A 49 48.24 -24.26 -15.00
N GLN A 50 47.94 -25.50 -15.39
CA GLN A 50 46.58 -25.97 -15.62
C GLN A 50 45.77 -25.93 -14.31
N ARG A 51 46.39 -26.26 -13.18
CA ARG A 51 45.78 -26.18 -11.84
C ARG A 51 45.43 -24.74 -11.46
N LEU A 52 46.24 -23.75 -11.84
CA LEU A 52 45.93 -22.33 -11.64
C LEU A 52 44.76 -21.86 -12.49
N TYR A 53 44.71 -22.25 -13.76
CA TYR A 53 43.57 -21.91 -14.62
C TYR A 53 42.27 -22.52 -14.08
N LEU A 54 42.28 -23.78 -13.65
CA LEU A 54 41.11 -24.40 -13.03
C LEU A 54 40.69 -23.68 -11.74
N LEU A 55 41.66 -23.27 -10.91
CA LEU A 55 41.37 -22.47 -9.72
C LEU A 55 40.72 -21.13 -10.06
N GLN A 56 41.22 -20.42 -11.08
CA GLN A 56 40.63 -19.16 -11.54
C GLN A 56 39.20 -19.34 -12.05
N GLN A 57 38.91 -20.42 -12.77
CA GLN A 57 37.54 -20.74 -13.22
C GLN A 57 36.61 -21.03 -12.03
N LEU A 58 37.07 -21.77 -11.02
CA LEU A 58 36.29 -22.02 -9.81
C LEU A 58 36.05 -20.73 -9.00
N GLN A 59 37.06 -19.85 -8.90
CA GLN A 59 36.91 -18.55 -8.25
C GLN A 59 35.95 -17.61 -9.00
N ALA A 60 35.96 -17.66 -10.34
CA ALA A 60 35.01 -16.91 -11.16
C ALA A 60 33.55 -17.34 -10.90
N GLY A 61 33.33 -18.60 -10.52
CA GLY A 61 32.04 -19.11 -10.04
C GLY A 61 31.68 -18.73 -8.60
N GLY A 62 32.44 -17.86 -7.94
CA GLY A 62 32.15 -17.37 -6.59
C GLY A 62 32.69 -18.25 -5.44
N LEU A 63 33.50 -19.27 -5.74
CA LEU A 63 34.12 -20.09 -4.69
C LEU A 63 35.31 -19.38 -4.05
N THR A 64 35.40 -19.45 -2.73
CA THR A 64 36.57 -19.00 -1.97
C THR A 64 37.79 -19.88 -2.26
N LEU A 65 38.99 -19.38 -1.96
CA LEU A 65 40.23 -20.15 -2.13
C LEU A 65 40.22 -21.49 -1.35
N LYS A 66 39.57 -21.52 -0.18
CA LYS A 66 39.44 -22.74 0.64
C LYS A 66 38.55 -23.78 -0.05
N GLU A 67 37.42 -23.35 -0.60
CA GLU A 67 36.49 -24.22 -1.34
C GLU A 67 37.14 -24.71 -2.65
N CYS A 68 37.83 -23.82 -3.37
CA CYS A 68 38.60 -24.19 -4.57
C CYS A 68 39.65 -25.26 -4.26
N LYS A 69 40.38 -25.12 -3.14
CA LYS A 69 41.39 -26.10 -2.73
C LYS A 69 40.77 -27.48 -2.44
N ALA A 70 39.60 -27.52 -1.80
CA ALA A 70 38.86 -28.76 -1.58
C ALA A 70 38.44 -29.40 -2.91
N CYS A 71 37.92 -28.61 -3.87
CA CYS A 71 37.56 -29.10 -5.20
C CYS A 71 38.76 -29.64 -6.01
N LEU A 72 39.96 -29.10 -5.81
CA LEU A 72 41.18 -29.50 -6.50
C LEU A 72 41.90 -30.71 -5.87
N GLY A 73 41.53 -31.08 -4.64
CA GLY A 73 42.20 -32.13 -3.85
C GLY A 73 41.35 -33.37 -3.61
N SER A 74 40.02 -33.26 -3.71
CA SER A 74 39.06 -34.35 -3.45
C SER A 74 37.83 -34.23 -4.34
N LYS A 75 36.93 -35.22 -4.29
CA LYS A 75 35.63 -35.16 -4.96
C LYS A 75 34.88 -33.91 -4.50
N VAL A 76 34.39 -33.11 -5.45
CA VAL A 76 33.68 -31.86 -5.16
C VAL A 76 32.46 -32.13 -4.29
N GLU A 77 32.38 -31.47 -3.14
CA GLU A 77 31.24 -31.58 -2.25
C GLU A 77 30.04 -30.84 -2.86
N ARG A 78 29.07 -31.62 -3.36
CA ARG A 78 27.86 -31.09 -3.99
C ARG A 78 27.08 -30.10 -3.10
N ALA A 79 27.18 -30.26 -1.77
CA ALA A 79 26.56 -29.36 -0.80
C ALA A 79 27.12 -27.93 -0.86
N VAL A 80 28.44 -27.78 -1.00
CA VAL A 80 29.10 -26.47 -1.10
C VAL A 80 28.67 -25.74 -2.37
N LEU A 81 28.65 -26.45 -3.51
CA LEU A 81 28.20 -25.89 -4.78
C LEU A 81 26.71 -25.48 -4.73
N LYS A 82 25.84 -26.32 -4.16
CA LYS A 82 24.41 -25.99 -3.99
C LYS A 82 24.21 -24.73 -3.16
N LYS A 83 24.94 -24.60 -2.04
CA LYS A 83 24.86 -23.41 -1.18
C LYS A 83 25.32 -22.15 -1.91
N ARG A 84 26.41 -22.22 -2.67
CA ARG A 84 26.90 -21.08 -3.46
C ARG A 84 25.96 -20.70 -4.59
N LEU A 85 25.37 -21.68 -5.27
CA LEU A 85 24.37 -21.43 -6.30
C LEU A 85 23.14 -20.73 -5.70
N GLN A 86 22.60 -21.24 -4.59
CA GLN A 86 21.47 -20.60 -3.91
C GLN A 86 21.77 -19.15 -3.50
N GLN A 87 22.96 -18.88 -2.94
CA GLN A 87 23.35 -17.51 -2.60
C GLN A 87 23.41 -16.60 -3.83
N LEU A 88 23.93 -17.09 -4.95
CA LEU A 88 23.98 -16.32 -6.20
C LEU A 88 22.57 -16.04 -6.73
N ASP A 89 21.66 -17.01 -6.65
CA ASP A 89 20.27 -16.82 -7.06
C ASP A 89 19.58 -15.76 -6.19
N GLU A 90 19.83 -15.75 -4.87
CA GLU A 90 19.35 -14.73 -3.93
C GLU A 90 19.94 -13.34 -4.25
N ASP A 91 21.25 -13.25 -4.51
CA ASP A 91 21.93 -11.99 -4.86
C ASP A 91 21.44 -11.44 -6.22
N ILE A 92 21.20 -12.32 -7.20
CA ILE A 92 20.64 -11.95 -8.50
C ILE A 92 19.22 -11.42 -8.31
N ALA A 93 18.38 -12.10 -7.53
CA ALA A 93 17.03 -11.65 -7.25
C ALA A 93 17.02 -10.25 -6.60
N GLN A 94 17.89 -9.99 -5.62
CA GLN A 94 18.01 -8.68 -4.99
C GLN A 94 18.48 -7.59 -5.97
N LYS A 95 19.49 -7.89 -6.79
CA LYS A 95 19.97 -6.94 -7.81
C LYS A 95 18.92 -6.66 -8.87
N GLN A 96 18.14 -7.67 -9.23
CA GLN A 96 17.03 -7.55 -10.18
C GLN A 96 15.93 -6.65 -9.61
N GLN A 97 15.53 -6.85 -8.35
CA GLN A 97 14.59 -5.96 -7.65
C GLN A 97 15.08 -4.51 -7.59
N ALA A 98 16.36 -4.29 -7.24
CA ALA A 98 16.95 -2.95 -7.22
C ALA A 98 16.96 -2.30 -8.62
N ARG A 99 17.30 -3.07 -9.67
CA ARG A 99 17.27 -2.60 -11.06
C ARG A 99 15.85 -2.21 -11.47
N ASP A 100 14.87 -3.05 -11.15
CA ASP A 100 13.47 -2.82 -11.53
C ASP A 100 12.89 -1.60 -10.83
N LEU A 101 13.21 -1.39 -9.55
CA LEU A 101 12.88 -0.14 -8.86
C LEU A 101 13.48 1.08 -9.57
N LEU A 102 14.78 1.05 -9.90
CA LEU A 102 15.43 2.18 -10.57
C LEU A 102 14.85 2.43 -11.98
N ALA A 103 14.60 1.37 -12.75
CA ALA A 103 13.98 1.50 -14.07
C ALA A 103 12.57 2.09 -13.96
N ALA A 104 11.78 1.62 -13.00
CA ALA A 104 10.44 2.10 -12.76
C ALA A 104 10.42 3.57 -12.29
N LEU A 105 11.37 4.00 -11.44
CA LEU A 105 11.57 5.40 -11.04
C LEU A 105 12.02 6.30 -12.21
N LEU A 106 12.65 5.73 -13.24
CA LEU A 106 13.00 6.41 -14.48
C LEU A 106 11.84 6.46 -15.50
N GLY A 107 10.69 5.84 -15.18
CA GLY A 107 9.55 5.75 -16.10
C GLY A 107 9.58 4.57 -17.07
N GLU A 108 10.54 3.63 -16.91
CA GLU A 108 10.78 2.52 -17.84
C GLU A 108 10.16 1.19 -17.38
N GLY A 109 9.27 1.21 -16.37
CA GLY A 109 8.62 0.01 -15.83
C GLY A 109 7.49 0.32 -14.86
N LEU A 110 6.79 -0.72 -14.40
CA LEU A 110 5.70 -0.58 -13.44
C LEU A 110 6.24 -0.30 -12.04
N LEU A 111 5.73 0.74 -11.39
CA LEU A 111 6.05 1.08 -10.00
C LEU A 111 5.05 0.49 -9.00
N ARG A 112 3.95 -0.12 -9.48
CA ARG A 112 2.84 -0.60 -8.65
C ARG A 112 3.24 -1.37 -7.39
N PRO A 113 4.08 -2.43 -7.47
CA PRO A 113 4.46 -3.20 -6.29
C PRO A 113 5.25 -2.38 -5.25
N TRP A 114 6.08 -1.44 -5.72
CA TRP A 114 6.89 -0.61 -4.84
C TRP A 114 6.05 0.45 -4.12
N HIS A 115 5.11 1.11 -4.80
CA HIS A 115 4.18 2.05 -4.15
C HIS A 115 3.36 1.33 -3.08
N GLN A 116 2.78 0.17 -3.40
CA GLN A 116 2.01 -0.64 -2.45
C GLN A 116 2.84 -1.02 -1.21
N GLN A 117 4.09 -1.44 -1.42
CA GLN A 117 4.97 -1.82 -0.30
C GLN A 117 5.39 -0.62 0.54
N THR A 118 5.69 0.51 -0.09
CA THR A 118 6.19 1.71 0.60
C THR A 118 5.07 2.40 1.37
N ASP A 119 3.88 2.54 0.78
CA ASP A 119 2.68 3.05 1.45
C ASP A 119 2.35 2.21 2.70
N LYS A 120 2.47 0.89 2.62
CA LYS A 120 2.27 0.01 3.77
C LYS A 120 3.30 0.21 4.90
N LEU A 121 4.57 0.43 4.56
CA LEU A 121 5.66 0.50 5.53
C LEU A 121 5.88 1.90 6.12
N ALA A 122 5.62 2.92 5.31
CA ALA A 122 5.89 4.32 5.64
C ALA A 122 4.91 5.25 4.89
N PRO A 123 3.60 5.20 5.19
CA PRO A 123 2.57 5.90 4.43
C PRO A 123 2.79 7.41 4.39
N ASP A 124 3.08 8.02 5.54
CA ASP A 124 3.29 9.48 5.64
C ASP A 124 4.53 9.92 4.83
N ALA A 125 5.63 9.18 4.96
CA ALA A 125 6.86 9.48 4.23
C ALA A 125 6.71 9.27 2.72
N HIS A 126 5.90 8.28 2.31
CA HIS A 126 5.57 8.03 0.91
C HIS A 126 4.72 9.13 0.32
N LEU A 127 3.68 9.57 1.04
CA LEU A 127 2.83 10.69 0.66
C LEU A 127 3.64 11.99 0.53
N ASP A 128 4.53 12.27 1.49
CA ASP A 128 5.41 13.43 1.46
C ASP A 128 6.41 13.36 0.29
N TRP A 129 6.95 12.17 0.02
CA TRP A 129 7.84 11.95 -1.13
C TRP A 129 7.12 12.20 -2.45
N LEU A 130 5.88 11.74 -2.62
CA LEU A 130 5.05 12.03 -3.79
C LEU A 130 4.81 13.53 -3.96
N LYS A 131 4.51 14.24 -2.86
CA LYS A 131 4.38 15.70 -2.87
C LYS A 131 5.67 16.39 -3.34
N GLN A 132 6.83 15.89 -2.92
CA GLN A 132 8.14 16.38 -3.37
C GLN A 132 8.42 16.07 -4.86
N GLN A 133 7.81 15.04 -5.43
CA GLN A 133 7.89 14.75 -6.88
C GLN A 133 6.98 15.66 -7.73
N GLY A 134 6.23 16.58 -7.10
CA GLY A 134 5.38 17.55 -7.79
C GLY A 134 3.90 17.17 -7.88
N PHE A 135 3.49 16.05 -7.29
CA PHE A 135 2.07 15.70 -7.16
C PHE A 135 1.44 16.56 -6.06
N ASN A 136 0.28 17.15 -6.32
CA ASN A 136 -0.49 17.72 -5.21
C ASN A 136 -1.07 16.60 -4.32
N GLU A 137 -1.59 16.96 -3.15
CA GLU A 137 -2.14 15.98 -2.19
C GLU A 137 -3.20 15.06 -2.81
N LYS A 138 -4.12 15.61 -3.59
CA LYS A 138 -5.18 14.84 -4.26
C LYS A 138 -4.58 13.82 -5.23
N GLN A 139 -3.63 14.22 -6.06
CA GLN A 139 -2.97 13.31 -6.99
C GLN A 139 -2.16 12.25 -6.26
N ALA A 140 -1.47 12.62 -5.18
CA ALA A 140 -0.72 11.68 -4.36
C ALA A 140 -1.64 10.64 -3.70
N LEU A 141 -2.80 11.05 -3.19
CA LEU A 141 -3.83 10.14 -2.67
C LEU A 141 -4.43 9.25 -3.77
N HIS A 142 -4.72 9.79 -4.95
CA HIS A 142 -5.13 8.98 -6.11
C HIS A 142 -4.04 7.99 -6.51
N LEU A 143 -2.77 8.34 -6.34
CA LEU A 143 -1.67 7.44 -6.63
C LEU A 143 -1.64 6.30 -5.61
N ASN A 144 -1.76 6.60 -4.33
CA ASN A 144 -1.76 5.57 -3.28
C ASN A 144 -2.98 4.63 -3.37
N TRP A 145 -4.16 5.16 -3.65
CA TRP A 145 -5.41 4.40 -3.54
C TRP A 145 -5.97 3.91 -4.87
N LEU A 146 -5.80 4.66 -5.98
CA LEU A 146 -6.41 4.32 -7.28
C LEU A 146 -5.40 3.66 -8.22
N SER A 147 -4.49 4.46 -8.78
CA SER A 147 -3.61 3.98 -9.86
C SER A 147 -2.51 3.04 -9.36
N LYS A 148 -2.00 3.29 -8.14
CA LYS A 148 -0.85 2.64 -7.52
C LYS A 148 0.43 2.70 -8.35
N ASP A 149 0.43 3.37 -9.49
CA ASP A 149 1.55 3.46 -10.42
C ASP A 149 1.67 4.88 -10.94
N MET A 150 2.82 5.50 -10.71
CA MET A 150 3.09 6.87 -11.15
C MET A 150 3.20 6.99 -12.67
N ASN A 151 3.66 5.94 -13.36
CA ASN A 151 3.94 6.00 -14.79
C ASN A 151 2.66 5.87 -15.65
N GLU A 152 1.63 5.25 -15.08
CA GLU A 152 0.32 5.08 -15.73
C GLU A 152 -0.77 5.93 -15.07
N HIS A 153 -0.41 6.77 -14.09
CA HIS A 153 -1.35 7.52 -13.24
C HIS A 153 -2.38 8.31 -14.03
N ASP A 154 -1.93 9.16 -14.96
CA ASP A 154 -2.81 10.08 -15.68
C ASP A 154 -3.83 9.33 -16.55
N GLN A 155 -3.38 8.29 -17.27
CA GLN A 155 -4.27 7.48 -18.10
C GLN A 155 -5.23 6.66 -17.23
N TYR A 156 -4.73 6.07 -16.13
CA TYR A 156 -5.55 5.34 -15.18
C TYR A 156 -6.67 6.21 -14.62
N VAL A 157 -6.34 7.42 -14.15
CA VAL A 157 -7.31 8.37 -13.60
C VAL A 157 -8.31 8.82 -14.68
N ALA A 158 -7.86 9.08 -15.92
CA ALA A 158 -8.76 9.46 -17.01
C ALA A 158 -9.78 8.35 -17.34
N ASP A 159 -9.33 7.11 -17.42
CA ASP A 159 -10.21 5.96 -17.68
C ASP A 159 -11.16 5.71 -16.50
N PHE A 160 -10.65 5.77 -15.27
CA PHE A 160 -11.45 5.66 -14.05
C PHE A 160 -12.56 6.71 -14.04
N MET A 161 -12.24 7.98 -14.28
CA MET A 161 -13.24 9.05 -14.34
C MET A 161 -14.25 8.84 -15.47
N THR A 162 -13.83 8.28 -16.61
CA THR A 162 -14.74 7.91 -17.72
C THR A 162 -15.77 6.85 -17.30
N VAL A 163 -15.37 5.90 -16.44
CA VAL A 163 -16.29 4.91 -15.86
C VAL A 163 -17.24 5.58 -14.88
N TYR A 164 -16.75 6.40 -13.95
CA TYR A 164 -17.55 6.95 -12.84
C TYR A 164 -18.40 8.19 -13.18
N GLN A 165 -18.12 8.88 -14.28
CA GLN A 165 -18.82 10.11 -14.67
C GLN A 165 -20.36 10.00 -14.65
N PRO A 166 -21.00 8.97 -15.26
CA PRO A 166 -22.46 8.84 -15.26
C PRO A 166 -23.03 8.19 -13.99
N LEU A 167 -22.20 7.64 -13.10
CA LEU A 167 -22.68 6.92 -11.92
C LEU A 167 -23.18 7.91 -10.88
N GLU A 168 -24.36 7.66 -10.30
CA GLU A 168 -24.93 8.52 -9.26
C GLU A 168 -24.17 8.39 -7.93
N ARG A 169 -23.70 7.19 -7.61
CA ARG A 169 -22.98 6.85 -6.38
C ARG A 169 -21.52 6.52 -6.63
N TRP A 170 -20.69 6.77 -5.64
CA TRP A 170 -19.26 6.43 -5.62
C TRP A 170 -18.91 5.30 -4.64
N GLY A 171 -19.88 4.84 -3.85
CA GLY A 171 -19.75 3.67 -2.99
C GLY A 171 -21.12 3.10 -2.60
N PRO A 172 -21.13 1.96 -1.88
CA PRO A 172 -22.36 1.35 -1.36
C PRO A 172 -23.11 2.27 -0.40
N GLY A 173 -24.45 2.32 -0.50
CA GLY A 173 -25.30 3.04 0.43
C GLY A 173 -26.75 3.16 -0.05
N THR A 174 -27.70 3.21 0.89
CA THR A 174 -29.11 3.51 0.62
C THR A 174 -29.59 4.65 1.50
N GLU A 175 -30.70 5.28 1.12
CA GLU A 175 -31.36 6.27 1.98
C GLU A 175 -31.83 5.63 3.30
N GLU A 176 -32.37 4.42 3.24
CA GLU A 176 -32.83 3.70 4.43
C GLU A 176 -31.72 3.48 5.46
N ASP A 177 -30.54 3.05 5.00
CA ASP A 177 -29.38 2.83 5.86
C ASP A 177 -28.89 4.14 6.49
N SER A 178 -28.72 5.23 5.71
CA SER A 178 -28.32 6.52 6.25
C SER A 178 -29.36 7.09 7.23
N LEU A 179 -30.66 6.97 6.93
CA LEU A 179 -31.73 7.43 7.82
C LEU A 179 -31.83 6.60 9.10
N LYS A 180 -31.56 5.29 9.03
CA LYS A 180 -31.45 4.44 10.22
C LYS A 180 -30.34 4.91 11.14
N ALA A 181 -29.16 5.23 10.61
CA ALA A 181 -28.06 5.79 11.40
C ALA A 181 -28.43 7.15 12.03
N LEU A 182 -29.12 8.00 11.27
CA LEU A 182 -29.60 9.30 11.76
C LEU A 182 -30.58 9.15 12.94
N GLN A 183 -31.48 8.16 12.89
CA GLN A 183 -32.45 7.86 13.96
C GLN A 183 -31.80 7.31 15.24
N LEU A 184 -30.60 6.73 15.14
CA LEU A 184 -29.84 6.20 16.27
C LEU A 184 -29.05 7.29 17.01
N LEU A 185 -29.06 8.54 16.52
CA LEU A 185 -28.44 9.66 17.23
C LEU A 185 -29.21 9.98 18.52
N PRO A 186 -28.51 10.29 19.62
CA PRO A 186 -29.14 10.59 20.90
C PRO A 186 -29.82 11.96 20.93
N THR A 187 -29.43 12.87 20.02
CA THR A 187 -29.95 14.23 19.92
C THR A 187 -30.08 14.63 18.46
N THR A 188 -31.08 15.46 18.15
CA THR A 188 -31.22 16.04 16.81
C THR A 188 -30.04 16.99 16.52
N PRO A 189 -29.30 16.79 15.42
CA PRO A 189 -28.15 17.61 15.09
C PRO A 189 -28.59 19.03 14.69
N THR A 190 -27.76 20.02 15.02
CA THR A 190 -27.95 21.43 14.65
C THR A 190 -26.82 21.97 13.80
N LYS A 191 -25.61 21.39 13.89
CA LYS A 191 -24.43 21.77 13.12
C LYS A 191 -23.67 20.52 12.70
N ALA A 192 -23.83 20.14 11.44
CA ALA A 192 -23.20 18.96 10.88
C ALA A 192 -22.11 19.32 9.87
N VAL A 193 -21.12 18.44 9.75
CA VAL A 193 -20.20 18.41 8.60
C VAL A 193 -20.23 17.01 7.98
N ASP A 194 -20.37 16.96 6.66
CA ASP A 194 -20.31 15.75 5.84
C ASP A 194 -18.94 15.70 5.16
N ILE A 195 -18.05 14.80 5.59
CA ILE A 195 -16.65 14.73 5.18
C ILE A 195 -16.48 13.67 4.09
N GLY A 196 -15.95 14.08 2.94
CA GLY A 196 -15.91 13.22 1.74
C GLY A 196 -17.30 13.07 1.14
N CYS A 197 -18.05 14.17 1.05
CA CYS A 197 -19.47 14.15 0.68
C CYS A 197 -19.70 13.71 -0.79
N GLY A 198 -18.67 13.76 -1.63
CA GLY A 198 -18.73 13.47 -3.06
C GLY A 198 -19.84 14.26 -3.76
N LYS A 199 -20.76 13.55 -4.43
CA LYS A 199 -21.93 14.14 -5.09
C LYS A 199 -23.04 14.59 -4.13
N GLY A 200 -22.84 14.44 -2.81
CA GLY A 200 -23.70 14.93 -1.74
C GLY A 200 -24.95 14.10 -1.47
N PHE A 201 -24.85 12.78 -1.58
CA PHE A 201 -25.95 11.87 -1.25
C PHE A 201 -26.37 12.04 0.22
N SER A 202 -25.46 11.76 1.15
CA SER A 202 -25.72 11.89 2.59
C SER A 202 -25.97 13.34 3.00
N THR A 203 -25.24 14.31 2.42
CA THR A 203 -25.50 15.75 2.59
C THR A 203 -26.96 16.11 2.34
N THR A 204 -27.54 15.63 1.23
CA THR A 204 -28.91 15.95 0.84
C THR A 204 -29.91 15.34 1.83
N LEU A 205 -29.68 14.10 2.27
CA LEU A 205 -30.51 13.43 3.27
C LEU A 205 -30.46 14.14 4.63
N LEU A 206 -29.27 14.50 5.11
CA LEU A 206 -29.11 15.26 6.34
C LEU A 206 -29.87 16.59 6.27
N ALA A 207 -29.80 17.29 5.14
CA ALA A 207 -30.52 18.53 4.94
C ALA A 207 -32.04 18.34 4.88
N GLN A 208 -32.53 17.27 4.27
CA GLN A 208 -33.98 17.02 4.13
C GLN A 208 -34.62 16.52 5.43
N HIS A 209 -33.89 15.75 6.23
CA HIS A 209 -34.43 15.08 7.42
C HIS A 209 -34.05 15.74 8.74
N THR A 210 -33.30 16.84 8.70
CA THR A 210 -32.94 17.63 9.89
C THR A 210 -33.06 19.13 9.63
N GLN A 211 -33.03 19.92 10.72
CA GLN A 211 -32.89 21.38 10.65
C GLN A 211 -31.43 21.83 10.83
N ALA A 212 -30.47 20.89 10.73
CA ALA A 212 -29.07 21.22 10.89
C ALA A 212 -28.59 22.17 9.79
N ARG A 213 -27.62 23.02 10.14
CA ARG A 213 -26.73 23.64 9.17
C ARG A 213 -25.65 22.64 8.81
N VAL A 214 -25.52 22.32 7.53
CA VAL A 214 -24.61 21.27 7.04
C VAL A 214 -23.49 21.92 6.24
N ILE A 215 -22.24 21.55 6.53
CA ILE A 215 -21.10 21.86 5.68
C ILE A 215 -20.70 20.58 4.95
N ALA A 216 -20.79 20.59 3.62
CA ALA A 216 -20.40 19.46 2.78
C ALA A 216 -18.96 19.66 2.30
N VAL A 217 -18.06 18.76 2.68
CA VAL A 217 -16.62 18.86 2.43
C VAL A 217 -16.18 17.77 1.47
N ASP A 218 -15.48 18.16 0.40
CA ASP A 218 -14.81 17.24 -0.51
C ASP A 218 -13.60 17.93 -1.17
N ASN A 219 -12.70 17.17 -1.78
CA ASN A 219 -11.58 17.71 -2.57
C ASN A 219 -11.89 17.78 -4.08
N GLU A 220 -13.08 17.33 -4.50
CA GLU A 220 -13.55 17.37 -5.88
C GLU A 220 -14.46 18.58 -6.14
N LEU A 221 -13.84 19.69 -6.55
CA LEU A 221 -14.55 20.95 -6.81
C LEU A 221 -15.71 20.80 -7.81
N ASN A 222 -15.59 19.93 -8.82
CA ASN A 222 -16.66 19.71 -9.79
C ASN A 222 -17.89 19.05 -9.14
N ALA A 223 -17.70 18.07 -8.26
CA ALA A 223 -18.78 17.44 -7.52
C ALA A 223 -19.45 18.43 -6.57
N LEU A 224 -18.66 19.25 -5.87
CA LEU A 224 -19.18 20.33 -5.02
C LEU A 224 -19.98 21.38 -5.79
N SER A 225 -19.54 21.72 -7.00
CA SER A 225 -20.24 22.68 -7.87
C SER A 225 -21.60 22.14 -8.31
N GLN A 226 -21.66 20.87 -8.71
CA GLN A 226 -22.90 20.19 -9.06
C GLN A 226 -23.84 20.02 -7.85
N LEU A 227 -23.27 19.72 -6.68
CA LEU A 227 -24.02 19.63 -5.43
C LEU A 227 -24.62 20.99 -5.06
N ALA A 228 -23.85 22.08 -5.11
CA ALA A 228 -24.33 23.42 -4.81
C ALA A 228 -25.49 23.85 -5.74
N GLN A 229 -25.40 23.50 -7.03
CA GLN A 229 -26.50 23.74 -7.97
C GLN A 229 -27.76 22.96 -7.55
N ARG A 230 -27.64 21.66 -7.27
CA ARG A 230 -28.77 20.82 -6.86
C ARG A 230 -29.40 21.30 -5.55
N LEU A 231 -28.58 21.70 -4.57
CA LEU A 231 -29.06 22.26 -3.31
C LEU A 231 -29.83 23.56 -3.52
N THR A 232 -29.44 24.39 -4.49
CA THR A 232 -30.17 25.60 -4.88
C THR A 232 -31.53 25.24 -5.49
N GLU A 233 -31.56 24.28 -6.43
CA GLU A 233 -32.78 23.81 -7.07
C GLU A 233 -33.78 23.18 -6.08
N GLN A 234 -33.27 22.55 -5.02
CA GLN A 234 -34.06 21.94 -3.95
C GLN A 234 -34.43 22.93 -2.81
N GLY A 235 -34.00 24.19 -2.87
CA GLY A 235 -34.27 25.19 -1.83
C GLY A 235 -33.53 24.95 -0.52
N LEU A 236 -32.40 24.23 -0.55
CA LEU A 236 -31.58 23.85 0.61
C LEU A 236 -30.32 24.72 0.78
N ALA A 237 -30.01 25.61 -0.17
CA ALA A 237 -28.77 26.39 -0.21
C ALA A 237 -28.55 27.33 1.00
N GLU A 238 -29.60 27.74 1.73
CA GLU A 238 -29.45 28.55 2.94
C GLU A 238 -28.94 27.75 4.16
N ARG A 239 -29.13 26.42 4.15
CA ARG A 239 -28.75 25.53 5.25
C ARG A 239 -27.52 24.68 4.93
N VAL A 240 -27.19 24.53 3.65
CA VAL A 240 -26.08 23.68 3.21
C VAL A 240 -25.06 24.50 2.45
N THR A 241 -23.82 24.49 2.92
CA THR A 241 -22.68 25.14 2.25
C THR A 241 -21.67 24.09 1.82
N THR A 242 -21.10 24.24 0.62
CA THR A 242 -20.02 23.40 0.14
C THR A 242 -18.65 24.00 0.47
N GLN A 243 -17.67 23.16 0.79
CA GLN A 243 -16.31 23.56 1.13
C GLN A 243 -15.33 22.63 0.43
N CYS A 244 -14.53 23.17 -0.50
CA CYS A 244 -13.41 22.43 -1.08
C CYS A 244 -12.26 22.39 -0.08
N ALA A 245 -11.97 21.22 0.49
CA ALA A 245 -10.88 21.03 1.45
C ALA A 245 -10.43 19.56 1.52
N SER A 246 -9.20 19.32 1.98
CA SER A 246 -8.73 17.97 2.33
C SER A 246 -9.40 17.52 3.63
N MET A 247 -9.77 16.24 3.70
CA MET A 247 -10.28 15.63 4.94
C MET A 247 -9.23 15.50 6.05
N ALA A 248 -7.94 15.62 5.71
CA ALA A 248 -6.82 15.64 6.65
C ALA A 248 -6.47 17.06 7.16
N GLU A 249 -6.94 18.11 6.47
CA GLU A 249 -6.63 19.51 6.79
C GLU A 249 -7.93 20.35 6.83
N LEU A 250 -8.86 19.95 7.69
CA LEU A 250 -10.16 20.59 7.79
C LEU A 250 -10.06 21.99 8.41
N PRO A 251 -10.57 23.06 7.76
CA PRO A 251 -10.38 24.45 8.17
C PRO A 251 -11.39 24.88 9.26
N PHE A 252 -11.62 24.04 10.27
CA PHE A 252 -12.63 24.29 11.29
C PHE A 252 -12.00 24.43 12.67
N ALA A 253 -12.58 25.32 13.49
CA ALA A 253 -12.17 25.45 14.88
C ALA A 253 -12.59 24.20 15.68
N PRO A 254 -11.86 23.85 16.76
CA PRO A 254 -12.30 22.82 17.68
C PRO A 254 -13.73 23.05 18.19
N LYS A 255 -14.47 21.96 18.45
CA LYS A 255 -15.85 21.98 18.97
C LYS A 255 -16.84 22.78 18.10
N SER A 256 -16.68 22.74 16.78
CA SER A 256 -17.57 23.43 15.83
C SER A 256 -18.88 22.69 15.57
N PHE A 257 -18.86 21.35 15.62
CA PHE A 257 -19.98 20.51 15.15
C PHE A 257 -20.56 19.64 16.26
N ASP A 258 -21.87 19.41 16.22
CA ASP A 258 -22.53 18.38 17.04
C ASP A 258 -22.67 17.04 16.30
N LEU A 259 -22.47 17.04 14.97
CA LEU A 259 -22.43 15.84 14.14
C LEU A 259 -21.30 15.93 13.09
N ILE A 260 -20.50 14.88 13.00
CA ILE A 260 -19.67 14.59 11.84
C ILE A 260 -20.27 13.37 11.15
N TRP A 261 -20.42 13.45 9.83
CA TRP A 261 -20.91 12.37 8.97
C TRP A 261 -19.83 12.04 7.93
N ALA A 262 -19.57 10.76 7.70
CA ALA A 262 -18.54 10.30 6.76
C ALA A 262 -18.84 8.89 6.23
N GLU A 263 -19.62 8.80 5.16
CA GLU A 263 -19.91 7.51 4.52
C GLU A 263 -18.88 7.19 3.42
N GLY A 264 -18.19 6.06 3.54
CA GLY A 264 -17.30 5.57 2.48
C GLY A 264 -16.11 6.50 2.17
N SER A 265 -15.64 7.27 3.15
CA SER A 265 -14.57 8.25 2.95
C SER A 265 -13.41 8.13 3.96
N ALA A 266 -13.68 7.71 5.20
CA ALA A 266 -12.67 7.70 6.27
C ALA A 266 -11.46 6.79 5.98
N TYR A 267 -11.63 5.74 5.16
CA TYR A 267 -10.53 4.84 4.79
C TYR A 267 -9.44 5.54 3.99
N ILE A 268 -9.75 6.63 3.27
CA ILE A 268 -8.80 7.35 2.39
C ILE A 268 -7.63 7.95 3.20
N MET A 269 -7.91 8.46 4.39
CA MET A 269 -6.87 8.95 5.32
C MET A 269 -6.49 7.92 6.39
N GLY A 270 -7.13 6.76 6.37
CA GLY A 270 -7.07 5.73 7.41
C GLY A 270 -8.04 6.02 8.57
N VAL A 271 -8.84 5.02 8.93
CA VAL A 271 -9.93 5.18 9.92
C VAL A 271 -9.40 5.60 11.29
N LYS A 272 -8.25 5.09 11.74
CA LYS A 272 -7.62 5.52 13.01
C LYS A 272 -7.23 7.00 13.00
N ASN A 273 -6.71 7.49 11.88
CA ASN A 273 -6.36 8.90 11.71
C ASN A 273 -7.62 9.76 11.71
N ALA A 274 -8.66 9.33 10.99
CA ALA A 274 -9.96 9.99 10.99
C ALA A 274 -10.55 10.11 12.41
N LEU A 275 -10.59 9.00 13.16
CA LEU A 275 -11.06 8.99 14.55
C LEU A 275 -10.27 9.96 15.43
N THR A 276 -8.96 10.06 15.26
CA THR A 276 -8.11 10.92 16.08
C THR A 276 -8.23 12.40 15.69
N GLN A 277 -8.18 12.70 14.39
CA GLN A 277 -8.13 14.06 13.87
C GLN A 277 -9.50 14.75 13.85
N TRP A 278 -10.59 13.99 13.68
CA TRP A 278 -11.93 14.56 13.64
C TRP A 278 -12.54 14.75 15.03
N ARG A 279 -12.10 13.98 16.05
CA ARG A 279 -12.59 14.11 17.43
C ARG A 279 -12.55 15.54 17.98
N PRO A 280 -11.47 16.32 17.85
CA PRO A 280 -11.42 17.69 18.37
C PRO A 280 -12.41 18.66 17.74
N LEU A 281 -12.93 18.37 16.54
CA LEU A 281 -13.92 19.20 15.85
C LEU A 281 -15.34 19.02 16.44
N LEU A 282 -15.58 17.92 17.15
CA LEU A 282 -16.84 17.64 17.81
C LEU A 282 -16.97 18.39 19.14
N GLN A 283 -18.17 18.90 19.38
CA GLN A 283 -18.60 19.40 20.68
C GLN A 283 -18.62 18.27 21.72
N ASN A 284 -18.73 18.64 23.00
CA ASN A 284 -18.95 17.65 24.05
C ASN A 284 -20.25 16.87 23.75
N ARG A 285 -20.19 15.54 23.85
CA ARG A 285 -21.29 14.63 23.45
C ARG A 285 -21.70 14.71 21.96
N GLY A 286 -20.89 15.36 21.13
CA GLY A 286 -21.06 15.35 19.67
C GLY A 286 -20.89 13.94 19.11
N CYS A 287 -21.54 13.68 17.99
CA CYS A 287 -21.58 12.35 17.37
C CYS A 287 -20.74 12.28 16.10
N LEU A 288 -20.12 11.13 15.87
CA LEU A 288 -19.49 10.78 14.61
C LEU A 288 -20.25 9.59 14.03
N VAL A 289 -20.79 9.75 12.83
CA VAL A 289 -21.34 8.66 12.04
C VAL A 289 -20.39 8.40 10.88
N LEU A 290 -19.90 7.17 10.76
CA LEU A 290 -19.05 6.78 9.65
C LEU A 290 -19.38 5.38 9.17
N SER A 291 -19.16 5.12 7.89
CA SER A 291 -19.18 3.78 7.33
C SER A 291 -17.79 3.34 6.88
N ASP A 292 -17.44 2.09 7.19
CA ASP A 292 -16.14 1.50 6.86
C ASP A 292 -16.31 0.09 6.31
N LEU A 293 -15.43 -0.30 5.39
CA LEU A 293 -15.37 -1.66 4.88
C LEU A 293 -14.73 -2.58 5.93
N VAL A 294 -15.43 -3.66 6.30
CA VAL A 294 -15.02 -4.57 7.36
C VAL A 294 -15.20 -6.03 6.97
N TRP A 295 -14.50 -6.92 7.67
CA TRP A 295 -14.79 -8.34 7.69
C TRP A 295 -16.02 -8.62 8.57
N LEU A 296 -17.01 -9.28 8.00
CA LEU A 296 -18.21 -9.74 8.70
C LEU A 296 -18.02 -11.14 9.33
N THR A 297 -16.96 -11.84 8.93
CA THR A 297 -16.58 -13.15 9.43
C THR A 297 -15.11 -13.20 9.85
N ASN A 298 -14.77 -14.15 10.73
CA ASN A 298 -13.38 -14.45 11.11
C ASN A 298 -12.70 -15.46 10.17
N THR A 299 -13.45 -16.04 9.23
CA THR A 299 -12.97 -17.09 8.32
C THR A 299 -13.26 -16.72 6.87
N SER A 300 -12.59 -15.68 6.37
CA SER A 300 -12.73 -15.24 4.97
C SER A 300 -11.93 -16.14 4.01
N SER A 301 -12.40 -16.24 2.78
CA SER A 301 -11.77 -16.94 1.68
C SER A 301 -10.40 -16.33 1.34
N GLN A 302 -9.44 -17.17 0.96
CA GLN A 302 -8.08 -16.71 0.61
C GLN A 302 -8.10 -15.69 -0.53
N ALA A 303 -9.00 -15.84 -1.49
CA ALA A 303 -9.18 -14.89 -2.59
C ALA A 303 -9.59 -13.48 -2.11
N ALA A 304 -10.56 -13.39 -1.18
CA ALA A 304 -10.97 -12.13 -0.59
C ALA A 304 -9.85 -11.51 0.26
N LEU A 305 -9.16 -12.33 1.05
CA LEU A 305 -8.01 -11.89 1.85
C LEU A 305 -6.89 -11.31 0.98
N ASP A 306 -6.53 -11.98 -0.11
CA ASP A 306 -5.46 -11.55 -1.00
C ASP A 306 -5.83 -10.28 -1.78
N PHE A 307 -7.11 -10.11 -2.13
CA PHE A 307 -7.62 -8.89 -2.77
C PHE A 307 -7.57 -7.70 -1.81
N TRP A 308 -8.22 -7.79 -0.64
CA TRP A 308 -8.30 -6.65 0.28
C TRP A 308 -6.96 -6.32 0.91
N ARG A 309 -6.02 -7.28 1.03
CA ARG A 309 -4.63 -6.99 1.44
C ARG A 309 -3.91 -6.05 0.47
N GLN A 310 -4.36 -5.95 -0.79
CA GLN A 310 -3.80 -5.06 -1.82
C GLN A 310 -4.63 -3.79 -2.00
N GLU A 311 -5.95 -3.87 -1.83
CA GLU A 311 -6.88 -2.76 -2.07
C GLU A 311 -7.16 -1.91 -0.83
N TYR A 312 -7.39 -2.54 0.32
CA TYR A 312 -7.60 -1.84 1.59
C TYR A 312 -6.95 -2.62 2.75
N PRO A 313 -5.63 -2.50 2.95
CA PRO A 313 -4.90 -3.31 3.93
C PRO A 313 -5.34 -3.09 5.39
N ASP A 314 -5.96 -1.95 5.69
CA ASP A 314 -6.52 -1.65 7.02
C ASP A 314 -7.93 -2.21 7.23
N ILE A 315 -8.48 -3.04 6.32
CA ILE A 315 -9.75 -3.73 6.59
C ILE A 315 -9.67 -4.52 7.92
N GLN A 316 -10.63 -4.30 8.81
CA GLN A 316 -10.70 -4.95 10.12
C GLN A 316 -12.01 -5.71 10.27
N THR A 317 -12.09 -6.62 11.25
CA THR A 317 -13.38 -7.12 11.74
C THR A 317 -14.16 -6.01 12.46
N VAL A 318 -15.49 -6.10 12.51
CA VAL A 318 -16.35 -5.20 13.31
C VAL A 318 -15.83 -5.05 14.76
N ALA A 319 -15.54 -6.16 15.44
CA ALA A 319 -15.09 -6.14 16.84
C ALA A 319 -13.76 -5.38 17.03
N THR A 320 -12.80 -5.59 16.13
CA THR A 320 -11.53 -4.85 16.14
C THR A 320 -11.76 -3.36 15.91
N ARG A 321 -12.66 -2.98 14.99
CA ARG A 321 -12.95 -1.57 14.71
C ARG A 321 -13.63 -0.88 15.89
N ILE A 322 -14.57 -1.55 16.55
CA ILE A 322 -15.18 -1.08 17.81
C ILE A 322 -14.10 -0.80 18.87
N SER A 323 -13.19 -1.76 19.11
CA SER A 323 -12.10 -1.56 20.08
C SER A 323 -11.20 -0.38 19.72
N GLN A 324 -10.95 -0.13 18.43
CA GLN A 324 -10.20 1.04 17.97
C GLN A 324 -10.95 2.35 18.22
N MET A 325 -12.27 2.38 18.01
CA MET A 325 -13.12 3.55 18.28
C MET A 325 -13.17 3.87 19.77
N GLU A 326 -13.32 2.86 20.63
CA GLU A 326 -13.30 3.01 22.09
C GLU A 326 -11.96 3.60 22.57
N LYS A 327 -10.84 3.04 22.11
CA LYS A 327 -9.50 3.56 22.40
C LYS A 327 -9.27 4.98 21.90
N ALA A 328 -9.96 5.38 20.83
CA ALA A 328 -9.90 6.74 20.29
C ALA A 328 -10.76 7.75 21.08
N GLY A 329 -11.41 7.33 22.18
CA GLY A 329 -12.16 8.24 23.04
C GLY A 329 -13.63 8.39 22.66
N TYR A 330 -14.21 7.37 22.02
CA TYR A 330 -15.62 7.30 21.64
C TYR A 330 -16.38 6.21 22.40
N VAL A 331 -17.66 6.44 22.64
CA VAL A 331 -18.64 5.39 22.95
C VAL A 331 -19.29 4.95 21.64
N VAL A 332 -19.31 3.65 21.37
CA VAL A 332 -20.08 3.10 20.26
C VAL A 332 -21.54 2.98 20.70
N LEU A 333 -22.40 3.87 20.20
CA LEU A 333 -23.83 3.87 20.54
C LEU A 333 -24.57 2.76 19.80
N SER A 334 -24.23 2.56 18.54
CA SER A 334 -24.79 1.52 17.69
C SER A 334 -23.88 1.25 16.51
N HIS A 335 -24.03 0.08 15.90
CA HIS A 335 -23.48 -0.23 14.60
C HIS A 335 -24.39 -1.22 13.88
N PHE A 336 -24.38 -1.21 12.55
CA PHE A 336 -25.07 -2.21 11.75
C PHE A 336 -24.46 -2.34 10.35
N THR A 337 -24.54 -3.54 9.80
CA THR A 337 -24.12 -3.81 8.43
C THR A 337 -25.09 -3.17 7.44
N LEU A 338 -24.57 -2.51 6.42
CA LEU A 338 -25.37 -1.96 5.34
C LEU A 338 -26.16 -3.06 4.63
N SER A 339 -27.34 -2.69 4.12
CA SER A 339 -28.22 -3.61 3.40
C SER A 339 -27.56 -4.19 2.14
N GLU A 340 -28.03 -5.37 1.69
CA GLU A 340 -27.65 -5.91 0.37
C GLU A 340 -28.02 -4.93 -0.75
N GLN A 341 -29.12 -4.21 -0.61
CA GLN A 341 -29.55 -3.19 -1.55
C GLN A 341 -28.52 -2.06 -1.71
N ALA A 342 -27.84 -1.67 -0.63
CA ALA A 342 -26.78 -0.66 -0.66
C ALA A 342 -25.66 -1.05 -1.64
N TRP A 343 -25.32 -2.33 -1.68
CA TRP A 343 -24.32 -2.88 -2.57
C TRP A 343 -24.83 -3.01 -4.00
N LEU A 344 -26.07 -3.47 -4.17
CA LEU A 344 -26.70 -3.58 -5.50
C LEU A 344 -26.83 -2.21 -6.18
N ASP A 345 -27.22 -1.18 -5.45
CA ASP A 345 -27.36 0.20 -5.94
C ASP A 345 -26.02 0.77 -6.44
N TYR A 346 -24.89 0.27 -5.93
CA TYR A 346 -23.57 0.66 -6.36
C TYR A 346 -23.02 -0.23 -7.50
N TYR A 347 -23.02 -1.55 -7.31
CA TYR A 347 -22.34 -2.48 -8.23
C TYR A 347 -23.14 -2.81 -9.49
N LEU A 348 -24.49 -2.76 -9.49
CA LEU A 348 -25.25 -3.04 -10.71
C LEU A 348 -25.00 -1.98 -11.80
N PRO A 349 -25.08 -0.66 -11.51
CA PRO A 349 -24.73 0.38 -12.49
C PRO A 349 -23.25 0.31 -12.90
N LEU A 350 -22.35 0.08 -11.94
CA LEU A 350 -20.91 -0.03 -12.21
C LEU A 350 -20.61 -1.21 -13.15
N LYS A 351 -21.19 -2.39 -12.89
CA LYS A 351 -21.06 -3.58 -13.75
C LYS A 351 -21.53 -3.32 -15.17
N ALA A 352 -22.70 -2.69 -15.32
CA ALA A 352 -23.24 -2.33 -16.64
C ALA A 352 -22.28 -1.36 -17.37
N ARG A 353 -21.72 -0.39 -16.64
CA ARG A 353 -20.78 0.59 -17.19
C ARG A 353 -19.45 -0.05 -17.60
N VAL A 354 -18.90 -0.93 -16.77
CA VAL A 354 -17.68 -1.69 -17.08
C VAL A 354 -17.89 -2.52 -18.35
N ALA A 355 -18.99 -3.26 -18.44
CA ALA A 355 -19.31 -4.07 -19.62
C ALA A 355 -19.45 -3.21 -20.90
N ALA A 356 -20.10 -2.05 -20.81
CA ALA A 356 -20.28 -1.15 -21.96
C ALA A 356 -18.95 -0.57 -22.49
N LEU A 357 -17.95 -0.39 -21.63
CA LEU A 357 -16.67 0.23 -21.97
C LEU A 357 -15.58 -0.78 -22.39
N GLN A 358 -15.81 -2.09 -22.24
CA GLN A 358 -14.81 -3.13 -22.57
C GLN A 358 -14.25 -3.03 -23.98
N ASN A 359 -15.11 -2.76 -24.97
CA ASN A 359 -14.67 -2.66 -26.37
C ASN A 359 -13.96 -1.33 -26.68
N SER A 360 -14.31 -0.25 -25.97
CA SER A 360 -13.72 1.08 -26.20
C SER A 360 -12.40 1.29 -25.45
N LEU A 361 -12.19 0.56 -24.34
CA LEU A 361 -11.01 0.68 -23.47
C LEU A 361 -10.39 -0.70 -23.19
N PRO A 362 -10.01 -1.49 -24.22
CA PRO A 362 -9.63 -2.90 -24.06
C PRO A 362 -8.34 -3.12 -23.23
N ASN A 363 -7.43 -2.14 -23.22
CA ASN A 363 -6.16 -2.19 -22.51
C ASN A 363 -6.15 -1.33 -21.24
N SER A 364 -7.31 -0.83 -20.80
CA SER A 364 -7.37 0.04 -19.63
C SER A 364 -7.15 -0.75 -18.34
N ALA A 365 -6.07 -0.44 -17.62
CA ALA A 365 -5.80 -1.01 -16.31
C ALA A 365 -6.92 -0.69 -15.31
N ALA A 366 -7.45 0.54 -15.35
CA ALA A 366 -8.57 0.94 -14.50
C ALA A 366 -9.83 0.10 -14.76
N LEU A 367 -10.17 -0.14 -16.03
CA LEU A 367 -11.32 -0.97 -16.37
C LEU A 367 -11.15 -2.42 -15.93
N GLN A 368 -9.94 -2.97 -16.06
CA GLN A 368 -9.61 -4.32 -15.60
C GLN A 368 -9.67 -4.44 -14.08
N ASP A 369 -9.16 -3.45 -13.35
CA ASP A 369 -9.18 -3.39 -11.89
C ASP A 369 -10.63 -3.33 -11.38
N LEU A 370 -11.47 -2.49 -11.98
CA LEU A 370 -12.90 -2.41 -11.65
C LEU A 370 -13.67 -3.70 -12.02
N ALA A 371 -13.33 -4.34 -13.13
CA ALA A 371 -13.94 -5.64 -13.48
C ALA A 371 -13.59 -6.74 -12.45
N ARG A 372 -12.34 -6.73 -11.94
CA ARG A 372 -11.92 -7.64 -10.86
C ARG A 372 -12.66 -7.35 -9.56
N GLU A 373 -12.84 -6.08 -9.22
CA GLU A 373 -13.60 -5.66 -8.05
C GLU A 373 -15.07 -6.11 -8.13
N VAL A 374 -15.74 -5.87 -9.25
CA VAL A 374 -17.13 -6.32 -9.48
C VAL A 374 -17.23 -7.83 -9.33
N ALA A 375 -16.31 -8.60 -9.92
CA ALA A 375 -16.32 -10.07 -9.81
C ALA A 375 -16.09 -10.56 -8.39
N LEU A 376 -15.19 -9.90 -7.63
CA LEU A 376 -14.96 -10.21 -6.22
C LEU A 376 -16.23 -9.97 -5.40
N TYR A 377 -16.88 -8.82 -5.59
CA TYR A 377 -18.14 -8.49 -4.95
C TYR A 377 -19.19 -9.58 -5.20
N GLU A 378 -19.43 -9.96 -6.46
CA GLU A 378 -20.47 -10.94 -6.81
C GLU A 378 -20.23 -12.32 -6.19
N GLN A 379 -18.97 -12.67 -5.90
CA GLN A 379 -18.61 -13.99 -5.41
C GLN A 379 -18.48 -14.07 -3.88
N TYR A 380 -18.06 -12.99 -3.22
CA TYR A 380 -17.63 -13.03 -1.81
C TYR A 380 -18.37 -12.02 -0.91
N LEU A 381 -19.38 -11.30 -1.42
CA LEU A 381 -20.24 -10.47 -0.56
C LEU A 381 -20.82 -11.31 0.58
N GLY A 382 -20.80 -10.75 1.80
CA GLY A 382 -21.22 -11.43 3.02
C GLY A 382 -20.04 -11.97 3.84
N GLU A 383 -18.86 -12.19 3.24
CA GLU A 383 -17.62 -12.33 4.00
C GLU A 383 -17.09 -10.97 4.49
N PHE A 384 -17.27 -9.96 3.65
CA PHE A 384 -17.03 -8.56 3.96
C PHE A 384 -18.28 -7.74 3.66
N GLY A 385 -18.34 -6.54 4.23
CA GLY A 385 -19.44 -5.61 4.09
C GLY A 385 -19.04 -4.23 4.56
N TYR A 386 -19.91 -3.25 4.34
CA TYR A 386 -19.78 -1.94 4.94
C TYR A 386 -20.55 -1.96 6.24
N GLU A 387 -19.91 -1.54 7.32
CA GLU A 387 -20.53 -1.39 8.63
C GLU A 387 -20.67 0.09 8.92
N MET A 388 -21.89 0.51 9.26
CA MET A 388 -22.20 1.85 9.72
C MET A 388 -21.99 1.90 11.23
N PHE A 389 -21.21 2.86 11.71
CA PHE A 389 -20.94 3.07 13.12
C PHE A 389 -21.51 4.42 13.56
N VAL A 390 -22.24 4.42 14.68
CA VAL A 390 -22.75 5.62 15.33
C VAL A 390 -22.01 5.79 16.65
N LEU A 391 -21.17 6.81 16.72
CA LEU A 391 -20.23 7.06 17.80
C LEU A 391 -20.57 8.36 18.51
N GLN A 392 -20.27 8.43 19.81
CA GLN A 392 -20.36 9.66 20.60
C GLN A 392 -19.06 9.91 21.35
N VAL A 393 -18.61 11.16 21.41
CA VAL A 393 -17.41 11.53 22.16
C VAL A 393 -17.62 11.27 23.66
N MET A 394 -16.70 10.52 24.29
CA MET A 394 -16.66 10.34 25.75
C MET A 394 -16.38 11.67 26.45
N GLU A 395 -17.01 11.90 27.60
CA GLU A 395 -16.74 13.07 28.43
C GLU A 395 -15.29 13.06 28.95
N ASP A 396 -14.68 14.24 29.02
CA ASP A 396 -13.27 14.40 29.40
C ASP A 396 -12.94 13.76 30.77
N GLN A 397 -13.90 13.74 31.71
CA GLN A 397 -13.74 13.06 33.02
C GLN A 397 -13.62 11.53 32.91
N ALA A 398 -14.33 10.90 31.98
CA ALA A 398 -14.28 9.44 31.79
C ALA A 398 -12.99 8.99 31.08
N LEU A 399 -12.43 9.85 30.21
CA LEU A 399 -11.13 9.64 29.56
C LEU A 399 -9.97 9.70 30.54
N ASP A 400 -10.03 10.62 31.51
CA ASP A 400 -9.04 10.73 32.59
C ASP A 400 -9.05 9.49 33.51
N GLU A 401 -10.22 8.91 33.78
CA GLU A 401 -10.35 7.67 34.56
C GLU A 401 -9.82 6.44 33.80
N LEU A 402 -10.17 6.29 32.51
CA LEU A 402 -9.64 5.20 31.67
C LEU A 402 -8.11 5.26 31.55
N SER A 403 -7.55 6.46 31.37
CA SER A 403 -6.10 6.67 31.28
C SER A 403 -5.38 6.31 32.59
N ARG A 404 -6.04 6.47 33.75
CA ARG A 404 -5.52 6.04 35.05
C ARG A 404 -5.55 4.52 35.22
N ILE A 405 -6.65 3.88 34.80
CA ILE A 405 -6.80 2.41 34.89
C ILE A 405 -5.76 1.69 34.02
N ASP A 406 -5.52 2.17 32.80
CA ASP A 406 -4.49 1.57 31.91
C ASP A 406 -3.06 1.74 32.47
N GLN A 407 -2.79 2.80 33.23
CA GLN A 407 -1.50 2.99 33.92
C GLN A 407 -1.34 2.10 35.15
N GLU A 408 -2.42 1.64 35.78
CA GLU A 408 -2.40 0.75 36.94
C GLU A 408 -2.32 -0.74 36.56
N LEU A 409 -2.66 -1.09 35.31
CA LEU A 409 -2.68 -2.46 34.79
C LEU A 409 -1.47 -2.85 33.91
N GLY A 410 -0.60 -1.89 33.57
CA GLY A 410 0.68 -2.12 32.89
C GLY A 410 1.82 -2.31 33.88
#